data_AF-A0A7Z9VE27-F1
#
_entry.id   AF-A0A7Z9VE27-F1
#
_cell.length_a   1.000
_cell.length_b   1.000
_cell.length_c   1.000
_cell.angle_alpha   90.00
_cell.angle_beta   90.00
_cell.angle_gamma   90.00
#
_symmetry.space_group_name_H-M   'P 1'
#
loop_
_entity.id
_entity.type
_entity.pdbx_description
1 polymer ?
#
loop_
_entity_poly.entity_id
_entity_poly.type
_entity_poly.pdbx_seq_one_letter_code
_entity_poly.pdbx_strand_id
1 'polypeptide(L)'
;MTNIQRTPSTRIASSIFASVLMLVCGLASPVVAYQDDNVDELIRDISLEGQERVKASQNATEAAQKLMNELRYVEAEEKLQEATRLDPSNESARQMLDTVMLILGDRSGDIQDLRRRLVEEKNVRLQQDVFELERLYLNGRRAMDERNYDRAISTFDQVLERIRWFPFDFDLTDQQNRAMQSKDEAVRLKREFEVLQRREREMRILSDAESEMARSLSFIQNRIEEILRQAYRLFAEREYERVIDLCDEVLSLDPARQDVRALRRESGDLRHLYEVLASGMQTSEEWERTFIAQLEAEIPYTEIFNFPTREAWLRITRQEQSLEDRLQAVETVQQKTIRSRLRMRVASVEFQDEPFDQVVDFLQDLSGINFVLTKEARDALEGGDGTVRLARVTDLPLENVLNLVLQGNDPPFSYVLRSGAILIGPVDSLRNDLFLEFYEVSDITKDHPDFRAPRLALQSSQDGDADGGGGLFDLGDEEDTQETTLDSDLLVELVISALYGDDGEPDGESVKYQNGKLVARTTL
;
A
#
# COMPACT_ATOMS: atom_id res chain seq x y z
N MET A 1 6.59 23.82 -64.71
CA MET A 1 7.09 22.93 -65.78
C MET A 1 5.98 21.93 -66.11
N THR A 2 5.44 22.06 -67.33
CA THR A 2 4.83 21.01 -68.20
C THR A 2 3.84 20.00 -67.59
N ASN A 3 2.66 19.73 -68.13
CA ASN A 3 1.85 20.28 -69.21
C ASN A 3 0.51 19.51 -69.09
N ILE A 4 -0.60 20.16 -68.73
CA ILE A 4 -1.94 19.58 -68.78
C ILE A 4 -2.62 20.20 -69.98
N GLN A 5 -2.87 19.41 -71.03
CA GLN A 5 -3.79 19.79 -72.10
C GLN A 5 -4.35 18.57 -72.88
N ARG A 6 -5.67 18.67 -73.11
CA ARG A 6 -6.47 18.17 -74.26
C ARG A 6 -7.21 16.83 -74.14
N THR A 7 -8.52 16.96 -73.89
CA THR A 7 -9.60 16.26 -74.61
C THR A 7 -9.64 16.72 -76.09
N PRO A 8 -10.16 15.95 -77.08
CA PRO A 8 -11.62 15.85 -77.30
C PRO A 8 -12.16 14.55 -77.98
N SER A 9 -13.49 14.34 -77.87
CA SER A 9 -14.49 13.83 -78.86
C SER A 9 -14.11 12.70 -79.86
N THR A 10 -14.91 11.68 -80.22
CA THR A 10 -16.29 11.67 -80.72
C THR A 10 -16.75 10.21 -80.98
N ARG A 11 -18.07 10.04 -81.03
CA ARG A 11 -18.92 8.87 -81.33
C ARG A 11 -18.67 8.22 -82.72
N ILE A 12 -19.05 6.93 -82.89
CA ILE A 12 -20.15 6.42 -83.76
C ILE A 12 -20.06 4.88 -83.98
N ALA A 13 -21.20 4.22 -83.73
CA ALA A 13 -21.81 3.01 -84.32
C ALA A 13 -21.01 1.73 -84.64
N SER A 14 -21.51 0.61 -84.13
CA SER A 14 -22.03 -0.47 -84.99
C SER A 14 -23.04 -1.33 -84.23
N SER A 15 -24.25 -1.36 -84.77
CA SER A 15 -25.34 -2.27 -84.45
C SER A 15 -25.24 -3.53 -85.33
N ILE A 16 -26.02 -4.56 -84.97
CA ILE A 16 -26.49 -5.67 -85.81
C ILE A 16 -25.56 -6.88 -85.84
N PHE A 17 -25.93 -7.92 -85.08
CA PHE A 17 -26.20 -9.22 -85.69
C PHE A 17 -27.28 -9.93 -84.89
N ALA A 18 -28.47 -9.95 -85.49
CA ALA A 18 -29.62 -10.71 -85.06
C ALA A 18 -29.49 -12.16 -85.56
N SER A 19 -30.14 -13.07 -84.83
CA SER A 19 -30.96 -14.17 -85.37
C SER A 19 -30.34 -15.08 -86.42
N VAL A 20 -29.83 -16.26 -86.02
CA VAL A 20 -30.07 -17.56 -86.68
C VAL A 20 -29.75 -18.68 -85.68
N LEU A 21 -30.76 -19.23 -84.99
CA LEU A 21 -30.70 -20.62 -84.49
C LEU A 21 -32.11 -21.22 -84.49
N MET A 22 -32.68 -21.28 -85.68
CA MET A 22 -33.77 -22.17 -86.02
C MET A 22 -33.55 -22.58 -87.48
N LEU A 23 -33.75 -23.87 -87.72
CA LEU A 23 -33.74 -24.55 -89.01
C LEU A 23 -32.40 -25.16 -89.45
N VAL A 24 -32.46 -26.49 -89.66
CA VAL A 24 -31.83 -27.30 -90.71
C VAL A 24 -30.96 -28.46 -90.21
N CYS A 25 -31.37 -29.67 -90.66
CA CYS A 25 -30.70 -30.98 -90.63
C CYS A 25 -30.77 -31.75 -89.28
N GLY A 26 -31.66 -32.73 -89.08
CA GLY A 26 -32.34 -33.54 -90.08
C GLY A 26 -31.38 -34.46 -90.83
N LEU A 27 -30.53 -35.21 -90.12
CA LEU A 27 -29.81 -36.36 -90.67
C LEU A 27 -30.38 -37.63 -90.03
N ALA A 28 -31.52 -38.04 -90.55
CA ALA A 28 -31.97 -39.41 -90.46
C ALA A 28 -30.97 -40.29 -91.23
N SER A 29 -30.22 -41.11 -90.52
CA SER A 29 -29.55 -42.26 -91.12
C SER A 29 -30.64 -43.26 -91.51
N PRO A 30 -30.79 -43.64 -92.79
CA PRO A 30 -31.69 -44.74 -93.13
C PRO A 30 -31.01 -46.02 -92.64
N VAL A 31 -31.48 -46.55 -91.51
CA VAL A 31 -31.38 -47.98 -91.25
C VAL A 31 -32.13 -48.63 -92.40
N VAL A 32 -31.37 -49.26 -93.31
CA VAL A 32 -31.91 -50.13 -94.34
C VAL A 32 -32.63 -51.25 -93.60
N ALA A 33 -33.93 -51.08 -93.44
CA ALA A 33 -34.86 -52.11 -93.06
C ALA A 33 -34.85 -53.13 -94.19
N TYR A 34 -34.06 -54.18 -94.01
CA TYR A 34 -34.34 -55.45 -94.67
C TYR A 34 -35.64 -55.94 -94.02
N GLN A 35 -36.76 -55.65 -94.68
CA GLN A 35 -38.06 -56.25 -94.41
C GLN A 35 -37.93 -57.74 -94.71
N ASP A 36 -37.49 -58.47 -93.69
CA ASP A 36 -37.78 -59.88 -93.56
C ASP A 36 -39.06 -59.92 -92.73
N ASP A 37 -40.20 -60.15 -93.37
CA ASP A 37 -41.52 -60.30 -92.71
C ASP A 37 -41.45 -61.34 -91.57
N ASN A 38 -40.44 -62.21 -91.57
CA ASN A 38 -40.11 -63.14 -90.49
C ASN A 38 -39.69 -62.50 -89.16
N VAL A 39 -39.07 -61.31 -89.13
CA VAL A 39 -38.60 -60.69 -87.86
C VAL A 39 -39.71 -59.92 -87.17
N ASP A 40 -40.60 -59.28 -87.93
CA ASP A 40 -41.82 -58.65 -87.38
C ASP A 40 -42.86 -59.68 -86.94
N GLU A 41 -42.93 -60.83 -87.63
CA GLU A 41 -43.69 -62.00 -87.18
C GLU A 41 -43.07 -62.58 -85.89
N LEU A 42 -41.75 -62.72 -85.81
CA LEU A 42 -41.05 -63.18 -84.59
C LEU A 42 -41.20 -62.20 -83.41
N ILE A 43 -41.14 -60.88 -83.64
CA ILE A 43 -41.32 -59.85 -82.58
C ILE A 43 -42.78 -59.81 -82.12
N ARG A 44 -43.75 -59.95 -83.04
CA ARG A 44 -45.17 -60.10 -82.67
C ARG A 44 -45.40 -61.39 -81.91
N ASP A 45 -44.84 -62.51 -82.33
CA ASP A 45 -44.95 -63.80 -81.66
C ASP A 45 -44.28 -63.78 -80.28
N ILE A 46 -43.09 -63.19 -80.14
CA ILE A 46 -42.42 -63.00 -78.84
C ILE A 46 -43.21 -62.05 -77.94
N SER A 47 -43.88 -61.03 -78.48
CA SER A 47 -44.72 -60.10 -77.72
C SER A 47 -46.06 -60.71 -77.30
N LEU A 48 -46.65 -61.54 -78.16
CA LEU A 48 -47.88 -62.30 -77.91
C LEU A 48 -47.60 -63.40 -76.88
N GLU A 49 -46.50 -64.14 -77.04
CA GLU A 49 -46.04 -65.15 -76.09
C GLU A 49 -45.66 -64.51 -74.75
N GLY A 50 -45.05 -63.32 -74.76
CA GLY A 50 -44.79 -62.52 -73.55
C GLY A 50 -46.08 -62.08 -72.85
N GLN A 51 -47.09 -61.60 -73.58
CA GLN A 51 -48.40 -61.24 -73.03
C GLN A 51 -49.19 -62.46 -72.52
N GLU A 52 -49.07 -63.60 -73.20
CA GLU A 52 -49.67 -64.86 -72.78
C GLU A 52 -49.02 -65.36 -71.49
N ARG A 53 -47.69 -65.25 -71.34
CA ARG A 53 -46.98 -65.58 -70.09
C ARG A 53 -47.39 -64.67 -68.93
N VAL A 54 -47.55 -63.36 -69.17
CA VAL A 54 -48.03 -62.42 -68.14
C VAL A 54 -49.47 -62.72 -67.74
N LYS A 55 -50.37 -62.97 -68.69
CA LYS A 55 -51.76 -63.38 -68.40
C LYS A 55 -51.83 -64.73 -67.70
N ALA A 56 -51.01 -65.70 -68.11
CA ALA A 56 -50.91 -67.01 -67.47
C ALA A 56 -50.38 -66.88 -66.03
N SER A 57 -49.38 -66.02 -65.80
CA SER A 57 -48.90 -65.67 -64.46
C SER A 57 -50.02 -65.05 -63.61
N GLN A 58 -50.78 -64.09 -64.15
CA GLN A 58 -51.93 -63.49 -63.45
C GLN A 58 -53.02 -64.52 -63.11
N ASN A 59 -53.39 -65.38 -64.05
CA ASN A 59 -54.36 -66.46 -63.82
C ASN A 59 -53.86 -67.44 -62.74
N ALA A 60 -52.58 -67.78 -62.75
CA ALA A 60 -51.96 -68.62 -61.73
C ALA A 60 -51.96 -67.92 -60.35
N THR A 61 -51.74 -66.60 -60.29
CA THR A 61 -51.85 -65.83 -59.03
C THR A 61 -53.27 -65.80 -58.49
N GLU A 62 -54.28 -65.60 -59.35
CA GLU A 62 -55.69 -65.62 -58.92
C GLU A 62 -56.13 -67.01 -58.45
N ALA A 63 -55.66 -68.07 -59.13
CA ALA A 63 -55.89 -69.45 -58.72
C ALA A 63 -55.25 -69.74 -57.36
N ALA A 64 -54.01 -69.30 -57.15
CA ALA A 64 -53.35 -69.43 -55.87
C ALA A 64 -54.07 -68.65 -54.76
N GLN A 65 -54.57 -67.44 -55.04
CA GLN A 65 -55.33 -66.65 -54.07
C GLN A 65 -56.63 -67.36 -53.64
N LYS A 66 -57.30 -68.06 -54.56
CA LYS A 66 -58.45 -68.93 -54.21
C LYS A 66 -58.03 -70.09 -53.30
N LEU A 67 -56.92 -70.76 -53.62
CA LEU A 67 -56.37 -71.85 -52.80
C LEU A 67 -55.94 -71.39 -51.40
N MET A 68 -55.40 -70.16 -51.28
CA MET A 68 -55.09 -69.54 -50.00
C MET A 68 -56.35 -69.27 -49.16
N ASN A 69 -57.43 -68.81 -49.79
CA ASN A 69 -58.72 -68.61 -49.12
C ASN A 69 -59.34 -69.94 -48.66
N GLU A 70 -59.05 -71.04 -49.36
CA GLU A 70 -59.43 -72.41 -48.99
C GLU A 70 -58.49 -73.07 -47.95
N LEU A 71 -57.48 -72.33 -47.44
CA LEU A 71 -56.46 -72.80 -46.50
C LEU A 71 -55.52 -73.90 -47.08
N ARG A 72 -55.47 -74.07 -48.40
CA ARG A 72 -54.63 -75.06 -49.09
C ARG A 72 -53.29 -74.46 -49.50
N TYR A 73 -52.46 -74.17 -48.50
CA TYR A 73 -51.22 -73.41 -48.69
C TYR A 73 -50.15 -74.13 -49.53
N VAL A 74 -50.02 -75.46 -49.44
CA VAL A 74 -49.02 -76.23 -50.22
C VAL A 74 -49.30 -76.15 -51.72
N GLU A 75 -50.57 -76.24 -52.13
CA GLU A 75 -50.94 -76.15 -53.54
C GLU A 75 -50.92 -74.70 -54.04
N ALA A 76 -51.23 -73.75 -53.15
CA ALA A 76 -51.05 -72.33 -53.44
C ALA A 76 -49.58 -71.99 -53.70
N GLU A 77 -48.65 -72.60 -52.96
CA GLU A 77 -47.20 -72.42 -53.17
C GLU A 77 -46.79 -72.89 -54.57
N GLU A 78 -47.20 -74.08 -55.00
CA GLU A 78 -46.87 -74.62 -56.32
C GLU A 78 -47.37 -73.69 -57.44
N LYS A 79 -48.59 -73.17 -57.30
CA LYS A 79 -49.17 -72.22 -58.26
C LYS A 79 -48.51 -70.84 -58.25
N LEU A 80 -48.02 -70.37 -57.10
CA LEU A 80 -47.27 -69.12 -57.00
C LEU A 80 -45.82 -69.27 -57.50
N GLN A 81 -45.20 -70.44 -57.33
CA GLN A 81 -43.91 -70.76 -57.95
C GLN A 81 -44.06 -70.86 -59.48
N GLU A 82 -45.15 -71.42 -59.98
CA GLU A 82 -45.50 -71.41 -61.41
C GLU A 82 -45.68 -69.97 -61.92
N ALA A 83 -46.41 -69.12 -61.18
CA ALA A 83 -46.64 -67.73 -61.54
C ALA A 83 -45.36 -66.88 -61.58
N THR A 84 -44.44 -67.07 -60.63
CA THR A 84 -43.14 -66.37 -60.56
C THR A 84 -42.12 -66.88 -61.58
N ARG A 85 -42.23 -68.14 -62.02
CA ARG A 85 -41.44 -68.67 -63.15
C ARG A 85 -41.92 -68.13 -64.50
N LEU A 86 -43.23 -68.00 -64.68
CA LEU A 86 -43.84 -67.47 -65.91
C LEU A 86 -43.58 -65.96 -66.08
N ASP A 87 -43.66 -65.20 -64.98
CA ASP A 87 -43.33 -63.78 -64.95
C ASP A 87 -42.50 -63.42 -63.70
N PRO A 88 -41.16 -63.36 -63.85
CA PRO A 88 -40.26 -62.92 -62.78
C PRO A 88 -40.47 -61.46 -62.34
N SER A 89 -41.21 -60.65 -63.11
CA SER A 89 -41.51 -59.25 -62.82
C SER A 89 -42.75 -59.07 -61.95
N ASN A 90 -43.65 -60.06 -61.88
CA ASN A 90 -44.91 -59.96 -61.14
C ASN A 90 -44.67 -59.82 -59.62
N GLU A 91 -44.89 -58.60 -59.10
CA GLU A 91 -44.67 -58.27 -57.69
C GLU A 91 -45.74 -58.87 -56.77
N SER A 92 -46.99 -58.96 -57.24
CA SER A 92 -48.10 -59.56 -56.49
C SER A 92 -47.91 -61.06 -56.26
N ALA A 93 -47.44 -61.78 -57.28
CA ALA A 93 -47.10 -63.21 -57.19
C ALA A 93 -46.01 -63.46 -56.15
N ARG A 94 -44.96 -62.61 -56.15
CA ARG A 94 -43.83 -62.71 -55.23
C ARG A 94 -44.25 -62.44 -53.78
N GLN A 95 -45.00 -61.37 -53.54
CA GLN A 95 -45.50 -61.06 -52.20
C GLN A 95 -46.41 -62.17 -51.66
N MET A 96 -47.32 -62.71 -52.49
CA MET A 96 -48.16 -63.84 -52.07
C MET A 96 -47.34 -65.11 -51.83
N LEU A 97 -46.34 -65.41 -52.67
CA LEU A 97 -45.45 -66.55 -52.48
C LEU A 97 -44.69 -66.46 -51.15
N ASP A 98 -44.14 -65.28 -50.84
CA ASP A 98 -43.43 -65.03 -49.59
C ASP A 98 -44.36 -65.24 -48.38
N THR A 99 -45.61 -64.77 -48.45
CA THR A 99 -46.60 -65.00 -47.37
C THR A 99 -46.97 -66.47 -47.20
N VAL A 100 -47.10 -67.23 -48.29
CA VAL A 100 -47.42 -68.67 -48.26
C VAL A 100 -46.23 -69.47 -47.72
N MET A 101 -45.01 -69.15 -48.16
CA MET A 101 -43.79 -69.77 -47.65
C MET A 101 -43.59 -69.51 -46.14
N LEU A 102 -43.94 -68.32 -45.65
CA LEU A 102 -43.94 -67.99 -44.22
C LEU A 102 -44.93 -68.85 -43.42
N ILE A 103 -46.14 -69.08 -43.96
CA ILE A 103 -47.17 -69.93 -43.32
C ILE A 103 -46.76 -71.40 -43.32
N LEU A 104 -46.10 -71.86 -44.39
CA LEU A 104 -45.59 -73.23 -44.53
C LEU A 104 -44.27 -73.48 -43.77
N GLY A 105 -43.62 -72.43 -43.28
CA GLY A 105 -42.39 -72.51 -42.48
C GLY A 105 -41.14 -72.83 -43.28
N ASP A 106 -41.14 -72.61 -44.60
CA ASP A 106 -39.97 -72.84 -45.44
C ASP A 106 -38.96 -71.67 -45.34
N ARG A 107 -37.73 -71.98 -44.93
CA ARG A 107 -36.70 -71.02 -44.47
C ARG A 107 -35.92 -70.34 -45.60
N SER A 108 -36.33 -70.52 -46.85
CA SER A 108 -35.68 -69.97 -48.03
C SER A 108 -35.91 -68.44 -48.17
N GLY A 109 -37.05 -67.93 -47.69
CA GLY A 109 -37.35 -66.49 -47.60
C GLY A 109 -36.55 -65.73 -46.51
N ASP A 110 -36.19 -66.40 -45.41
CA ASP A 110 -35.45 -65.79 -44.29
C ASP A 110 -34.09 -65.21 -44.70
N ILE A 111 -33.42 -65.81 -45.68
CA ILE A 111 -32.08 -65.38 -46.15
C ILE A 111 -32.17 -64.11 -47.00
N GLN A 112 -33.18 -63.99 -47.86
CA GLN A 112 -33.41 -62.79 -48.67
C GLN A 112 -33.84 -61.62 -47.78
N ASP A 113 -34.70 -61.89 -46.80
CA ASP A 113 -35.11 -60.91 -45.79
C ASP A 113 -33.97 -60.44 -44.90
N LEU A 114 -33.09 -61.36 -44.48
CA LEU A 114 -31.89 -61.02 -43.72
C LEU A 114 -30.96 -60.13 -44.55
N ARG A 115 -30.75 -60.46 -45.83
CA ARG A 115 -29.91 -59.66 -46.74
C ARG A 115 -30.48 -58.26 -46.95
N ARG A 116 -31.79 -58.14 -47.20
CA ARG A 116 -32.48 -56.87 -47.32
C ARG A 116 -32.34 -56.04 -46.05
N ARG A 117 -32.59 -56.64 -44.87
CA ARG A 117 -32.41 -55.97 -43.57
C ARG A 117 -30.98 -55.49 -43.35
N LEU A 118 -29.96 -56.27 -43.71
CA LEU A 118 -28.55 -55.86 -43.59
C LEU A 118 -28.19 -54.70 -44.52
N VAL A 119 -28.73 -54.68 -45.75
CA VAL A 119 -28.54 -53.59 -46.70
C VAL A 119 -29.24 -52.32 -46.22
N GLU A 120 -30.48 -52.43 -45.77
CA GLU A 120 -31.25 -51.33 -45.18
C GLU A 120 -30.59 -50.79 -43.92
N GLU A 121 -30.14 -51.66 -43.02
CA GLU A 121 -29.43 -51.27 -41.80
C GLU A 121 -28.12 -50.53 -42.12
N LYS A 122 -27.34 -51.03 -43.09
CA LYS A 122 -26.13 -50.34 -43.57
C LYS A 122 -26.48 -48.96 -44.13
N ASN A 123 -27.53 -48.87 -44.96
CA ASN A 123 -27.95 -47.61 -45.57
C ASN A 123 -28.46 -46.61 -44.52
N VAL A 124 -29.22 -47.06 -43.52
CA VAL A 124 -29.68 -46.24 -42.39
C VAL A 124 -28.49 -45.72 -41.58
N ARG A 125 -27.49 -46.56 -41.29
CA ARG A 125 -26.26 -46.12 -40.60
C ARG A 125 -25.49 -45.07 -41.41
N LEU A 126 -25.35 -45.27 -42.71
CA LEU A 126 -24.71 -44.28 -43.58
C LEU A 126 -25.47 -42.95 -43.61
N GLN A 127 -26.81 -42.99 -43.66
CA GLN A 127 -27.64 -41.79 -43.57
C GLN A 127 -27.49 -41.08 -42.22
N GLN A 128 -27.38 -41.84 -41.12
CA GLN A 128 -27.09 -41.28 -39.79
C GLN A 128 -25.72 -40.60 -39.76
N ASP A 129 -24.67 -41.24 -40.27
CA ASP A 129 -23.32 -40.64 -40.32
C ASP A 129 -23.29 -39.37 -41.19
N VAL A 130 -24.00 -39.33 -42.32
CA VAL A 130 -24.14 -38.12 -43.16
C VAL A 130 -24.87 -37.01 -42.39
N PHE A 131 -25.92 -37.34 -41.63
CA PHE A 131 -26.63 -36.38 -40.80
C PHE A 131 -25.75 -35.86 -39.66
N GLU A 132 -24.93 -36.73 -39.06
CA GLU A 132 -23.94 -36.32 -38.05
C GLU A 132 -22.89 -35.36 -38.62
N LEU A 133 -22.39 -35.64 -39.83
CA LEU A 133 -21.47 -34.74 -40.54
C LEU A 133 -22.09 -33.37 -40.77
N GLU A 134 -23.33 -33.30 -41.25
CA GLU A 134 -24.04 -32.03 -41.46
C GLU A 134 -24.29 -31.30 -40.13
N ARG A 135 -24.67 -32.03 -39.07
CA ARG A 135 -24.81 -31.46 -37.72
C ARG A 135 -23.49 -30.84 -37.23
N LEU A 136 -22.37 -31.51 -37.48
CA LEU A 136 -21.05 -31.05 -37.05
C LEU A 136 -20.57 -29.85 -37.89
N TYR A 137 -20.85 -29.86 -39.19
CA TYR A 137 -20.65 -28.70 -40.07
C TYR A 137 -21.45 -27.46 -39.60
N LEU A 138 -22.73 -27.64 -39.28
CA LEU A 138 -23.58 -26.57 -38.74
C LEU A 138 -23.11 -26.07 -37.36
N ASN A 139 -22.49 -26.93 -36.56
CA ASN A 139 -21.86 -26.52 -35.30
C ASN A 139 -20.63 -25.64 -35.56
N GLY A 140 -19.79 -25.99 -36.54
CA GLY A 140 -18.67 -25.15 -36.98
C GLY A 140 -19.13 -23.77 -37.46
N ARG A 141 -20.21 -23.70 -38.24
CA ARG A 141 -20.87 -22.45 -38.66
C ARG A 141 -21.33 -21.61 -37.46
N ARG A 142 -22.04 -22.21 -36.50
CA ARG A 142 -22.47 -21.51 -35.27
C ARG A 142 -21.28 -20.96 -34.48
N ALA A 143 -20.18 -21.71 -34.38
CA ALA A 143 -18.97 -21.21 -33.73
C ALA A 143 -18.34 -20.01 -34.46
N MET A 144 -18.47 -19.91 -35.79
CA MET A 144 -18.08 -18.70 -36.54
C MET A 144 -18.99 -17.52 -36.21
N ASP A 145 -20.31 -17.74 -36.13
CA ASP A 145 -21.29 -16.70 -35.78
C ASP A 145 -21.04 -16.17 -34.35
N GLU A 146 -20.64 -17.04 -33.43
CA GLU A 146 -20.22 -16.72 -32.06
C GLU A 146 -18.84 -16.03 -31.99
N ARG A 147 -18.17 -15.79 -33.12
CA ARG A 147 -16.78 -15.27 -33.24
C ARG A 147 -15.73 -16.15 -32.57
N ASN A 148 -16.06 -17.41 -32.29
CA ASN A 148 -15.13 -18.39 -31.75
C ASN A 148 -14.46 -19.16 -32.90
N TYR A 149 -13.56 -18.48 -33.60
CA TYR A 149 -12.95 -19.00 -34.82
C TYR A 149 -12.04 -20.21 -34.57
N ASP A 150 -11.38 -20.29 -33.41
CA ASP A 150 -10.56 -21.46 -33.04
C ASP A 150 -11.40 -22.74 -32.94
N ARG A 151 -12.55 -22.62 -32.25
CA ARG A 151 -13.49 -23.72 -32.14
C ARG A 151 -14.05 -24.07 -33.53
N ALA A 152 -14.43 -23.09 -34.34
CA ALA A 152 -14.93 -23.32 -35.69
C ALA A 152 -13.92 -24.09 -36.56
N ILE A 153 -12.65 -23.66 -36.60
CA ILE A 153 -11.58 -24.32 -37.38
C ILE A 153 -11.41 -25.77 -36.93
N SER A 154 -11.32 -26.01 -35.61
CA SER A 154 -11.19 -27.37 -35.07
C SER A 154 -12.38 -28.27 -35.42
N THR A 155 -13.59 -27.70 -35.50
CA THR A 155 -14.81 -28.43 -35.83
C THR A 155 -14.85 -28.75 -37.32
N PHE A 156 -14.43 -27.84 -38.21
CA PHE A 156 -14.31 -28.13 -39.63
C PHE A 156 -13.20 -29.14 -39.93
N ASP A 157 -12.10 -29.12 -39.19
CA ASP A 157 -11.06 -30.16 -39.28
C ASP A 157 -11.62 -31.54 -38.92
N GLN A 158 -12.47 -31.64 -37.89
CA GLN A 158 -13.17 -32.88 -37.56
C GLN A 158 -14.13 -33.33 -38.68
N VAL A 159 -14.85 -32.41 -39.34
CA VAL A 159 -15.67 -32.74 -40.53
C VAL A 159 -14.78 -33.35 -41.61
N LEU A 160 -13.66 -32.70 -41.94
CA LEU A 160 -12.76 -33.14 -43.01
C LEU A 160 -12.12 -34.50 -42.70
N GLU A 161 -11.71 -34.74 -41.45
CA GLU A 161 -11.20 -36.05 -41.04
C GLU A 161 -12.30 -37.12 -41.09
N ARG A 162 -13.51 -36.84 -40.64
CA ARG A 162 -14.62 -37.81 -40.69
C ARG A 162 -15.03 -38.14 -42.13
N ILE A 163 -14.98 -37.17 -43.05
CA ILE A 163 -15.17 -37.39 -44.49
C ILE A 163 -14.04 -38.24 -45.07
N ARG A 164 -12.80 -38.00 -44.67
CA ARG A 164 -11.62 -38.76 -45.15
C ARG A 164 -11.72 -40.26 -44.82
N TRP A 165 -12.28 -40.62 -43.66
CA TRP A 165 -12.48 -42.01 -43.24
C TRP A 165 -13.83 -42.61 -43.66
N PHE A 166 -14.62 -41.89 -44.46
CA PHE A 166 -15.93 -42.35 -44.93
C PHE A 166 -15.81 -43.43 -46.03
N PRO A 167 -16.75 -44.37 -46.15
CA PRO A 167 -16.71 -45.38 -47.22
C PRO A 167 -16.58 -44.78 -48.64
N PHE A 168 -15.64 -45.30 -49.43
CA PHE A 168 -15.26 -44.78 -50.75
C PHE A 168 -16.38 -44.78 -51.80
N ASP A 169 -17.45 -45.56 -51.60
CA ASP A 169 -18.55 -45.70 -52.56
C ASP A 169 -19.54 -44.52 -52.53
N PHE A 170 -19.38 -43.58 -51.61
CA PHE A 170 -20.30 -42.46 -51.39
C PHE A 170 -19.63 -41.11 -51.73
N ASP A 171 -20.23 -40.34 -52.65
CA ASP A 171 -19.69 -39.05 -53.08
C ASP A 171 -19.99 -37.94 -52.04
N LEU A 172 -18.94 -37.44 -51.40
CA LEU A 172 -18.97 -36.34 -50.42
C LEU A 172 -18.17 -35.11 -50.87
N THR A 173 -17.85 -35.02 -52.17
CA THR A 173 -16.96 -33.97 -52.70
C THR A 173 -17.49 -32.56 -52.44
N ASP A 174 -18.81 -32.34 -52.58
CA ASP A 174 -19.44 -31.04 -52.31
C ASP A 174 -19.32 -30.65 -50.82
N GLN A 175 -19.59 -31.60 -49.92
CA GLN A 175 -19.51 -31.39 -48.48
C GLN A 175 -18.06 -31.11 -48.03
N GLN A 176 -17.10 -31.80 -48.62
CA GLN A 176 -15.68 -31.55 -48.40
C GLN A 176 -15.27 -30.15 -48.84
N ASN A 177 -15.67 -29.73 -50.05
CA ASN A 177 -15.37 -28.39 -50.58
C ASN A 177 -16.00 -27.29 -49.72
N ARG A 178 -17.26 -27.47 -49.31
CA ARG A 178 -17.94 -26.56 -48.39
C ARG A 178 -17.23 -26.43 -47.05
N ALA A 179 -16.80 -27.54 -46.46
CA ALA A 179 -16.07 -27.56 -45.20
C ALA A 179 -14.68 -26.91 -45.30
N MET A 180 -13.97 -27.12 -46.42
CA MET A 180 -12.71 -26.44 -46.70
C MET A 180 -12.90 -24.92 -46.84
N GLN A 181 -13.87 -24.48 -47.64
CA GLN A 181 -14.14 -23.05 -47.84
C GLN A 181 -14.52 -22.35 -46.53
N SER A 182 -15.36 -22.98 -45.71
CA SER A 182 -15.74 -22.41 -44.41
C SER A 182 -14.57 -22.40 -43.42
N LYS A 183 -13.67 -23.38 -43.49
CA LYS A 183 -12.43 -23.37 -42.70
C LYS A 183 -11.53 -22.21 -43.10
N ASP A 184 -11.28 -22.01 -44.39
CA ASP A 184 -10.44 -20.91 -44.89
C ASP A 184 -11.04 -19.54 -44.54
N GLU A 185 -12.36 -19.41 -44.63
CA GLU A 185 -13.09 -18.24 -44.17
C GLU A 185 -12.91 -18.00 -42.66
N ALA A 186 -13.04 -19.03 -41.83
CA ALA A 186 -12.82 -18.93 -40.39
C ALA A 186 -11.37 -18.51 -40.06
N VAL A 187 -10.37 -19.01 -40.80
CA VAL A 187 -8.96 -18.61 -40.64
C VAL A 187 -8.77 -17.13 -41.01
N ARG A 188 -9.39 -16.66 -42.10
CA ARG A 188 -9.32 -15.25 -42.51
C ARG A 188 -9.94 -14.34 -41.46
N LEU A 189 -11.15 -14.66 -41.02
CA LEU A 189 -11.88 -13.88 -40.01
C LEU A 189 -11.15 -13.87 -38.66
N LYS A 190 -10.52 -14.99 -38.27
CA LYS A 190 -9.66 -15.06 -37.08
C LYS A 190 -8.52 -14.05 -37.14
N ARG A 191 -7.79 -14.01 -38.26
CA ARG A 191 -6.66 -13.08 -38.45
C ARG A 191 -7.11 -11.63 -38.40
N GLU A 192 -8.23 -11.30 -39.05
CA GLU A 192 -8.82 -9.96 -39.01
C GLU A 192 -9.22 -9.56 -37.59
N PHE A 193 -9.86 -10.47 -36.85
CA PHE A 193 -10.24 -10.26 -35.45
C PHE A 193 -9.03 -10.06 -34.53
N GLU A 194 -7.96 -10.85 -34.67
CA GLU A 194 -6.73 -10.71 -33.90
C GLU A 194 -6.03 -9.37 -34.17
N VAL A 195 -6.00 -8.92 -35.43
CA VAL A 195 -5.46 -7.61 -35.80
C VAL A 195 -6.28 -6.48 -35.20
N LEU A 196 -7.62 -6.58 -35.25
CA LEU A 196 -8.52 -5.60 -34.61
C LEU A 196 -8.31 -5.56 -33.10
N GLN A 197 -8.26 -6.71 -32.43
CA GLN A 197 -7.99 -6.77 -30.99
C GLN A 197 -6.61 -6.25 -30.61
N ARG A 198 -5.59 -6.48 -31.45
CA ARG A 198 -4.25 -5.91 -31.22
C ARG A 198 -4.29 -4.39 -31.31
N ARG A 199 -4.89 -3.84 -32.37
CA ARG A 199 -5.07 -2.39 -32.54
C ARG A 199 -5.86 -1.79 -31.38
N GLU A 200 -6.94 -2.43 -30.95
CA GLU A 200 -7.75 -1.93 -29.84
C GLU A 200 -6.96 -1.94 -28.53
N ARG A 201 -6.18 -2.98 -28.26
CA ARG A 201 -5.27 -3.02 -27.10
C ARG A 201 -4.20 -1.92 -27.18
N GLU A 202 -3.58 -1.73 -28.34
CA GLU A 202 -2.60 -0.67 -28.57
C GLU A 202 -3.22 0.72 -28.32
N MET A 203 -4.42 0.98 -28.86
CA MET A 203 -5.13 2.24 -28.65
C MET A 203 -5.53 2.47 -27.19
N ARG A 204 -5.93 1.42 -26.46
CA ARG A 204 -6.21 1.52 -25.02
C ARG A 204 -4.94 1.88 -24.24
N ILE A 205 -3.83 1.20 -24.51
CA ILE A 205 -2.53 1.50 -23.86
C ILE A 205 -2.11 2.95 -24.11
N LEU A 206 -2.24 3.43 -25.36
CA LEU A 206 -1.91 4.82 -25.70
C LEU A 206 -2.84 5.81 -24.99
N SER A 207 -4.15 5.57 -25.01
CA SER A 207 -5.14 6.42 -24.32
C SER A 207 -4.92 6.44 -22.81
N ASP A 208 -4.58 5.30 -22.22
CA ASP A 208 -4.29 5.19 -20.78
C ASP A 208 -3.03 5.99 -20.44
N ALA A 209 -1.95 5.83 -21.24
CA ALA A 209 -0.70 6.59 -21.07
C ALA A 209 -0.91 8.11 -21.22
N GLU A 210 -1.69 8.56 -22.21
CA GLU A 210 -2.04 9.98 -22.37
C GLU A 210 -2.83 10.51 -21.16
N SER A 211 -3.77 9.72 -20.66
CA SER A 211 -4.56 10.09 -19.48
C SER A 211 -3.71 10.20 -18.22
N GLU A 212 -2.71 9.32 -18.06
CA GLU A 212 -1.76 9.35 -16.95
C GLU A 212 -0.85 10.57 -17.04
N MET A 213 -0.33 10.89 -18.23
CA MET A 213 0.45 12.11 -18.45
C MET A 213 -0.37 13.37 -18.17
N ALA A 214 -1.64 13.42 -18.60
CA ALA A 214 -2.50 14.56 -18.31
C ALA A 214 -2.78 14.70 -16.79
N ARG A 215 -2.95 13.59 -16.07
CA ARG A 215 -3.11 13.58 -14.61
C ARG A 215 -1.84 14.04 -13.90
N SER A 216 -0.66 13.60 -14.35
CA SER A 216 0.60 14.02 -13.73
C SER A 216 0.87 15.51 -13.93
N LEU A 217 0.61 16.04 -15.13
CA LEU A 217 0.73 17.48 -15.41
C LEU A 217 -0.23 18.31 -14.57
N SER A 218 -1.50 17.92 -14.50
CA SER A 218 -2.49 18.64 -13.67
C SER A 218 -2.17 18.53 -12.18
N PHE A 219 -1.64 17.39 -11.71
CA PHE A 219 -1.17 17.25 -10.34
C PHE A 219 -0.03 18.22 -10.02
N ILE A 220 0.97 18.34 -10.91
CA ILE A 220 2.09 19.28 -10.76
C ILE A 220 1.58 20.72 -10.75
N GLN A 221 0.67 21.07 -11.66
CA GLN A 221 0.08 22.41 -11.71
C GLN A 221 -0.70 22.76 -10.44
N ASN A 222 -1.56 21.86 -9.96
CA ASN A 222 -2.31 22.05 -8.72
C ASN A 222 -1.37 22.19 -7.51
N ARG A 223 -0.29 21.38 -7.48
CA ARG A 223 0.73 21.47 -6.43
C ARG A 223 1.44 22.83 -6.45
N ILE A 224 1.84 23.30 -7.63
CA ILE A 224 2.46 24.62 -7.81
C ILE A 224 1.50 25.73 -7.34
N GLU A 225 0.22 25.65 -7.70
CA GLU A 225 -0.77 26.64 -7.29
C GLU A 225 -0.95 26.69 -5.76
N GLU A 226 -0.97 25.53 -5.10
CA GLU A 226 -1.06 25.46 -3.65
C GLU A 226 0.17 26.07 -2.96
N ILE A 227 1.38 25.78 -3.47
CA ILE A 227 2.62 26.38 -2.96
C ILE A 227 2.58 27.90 -3.12
N LEU A 228 2.14 28.41 -4.28
CA LEU A 228 2.06 29.85 -4.50
C LEU A 228 1.00 30.51 -3.62
N ARG A 229 -0.13 29.86 -3.37
CA ARG A 229 -1.15 30.35 -2.44
C ARG A 229 -0.58 30.49 -1.03
N GLN A 230 0.23 29.53 -0.60
CA GLN A 230 0.94 29.60 0.68
C GLN A 230 1.99 30.73 0.67
N ALA A 231 2.78 30.84 -0.40
CA ALA A 231 3.79 31.89 -0.54
C ALA A 231 3.18 33.30 -0.46
N TYR A 232 2.03 33.54 -1.11
CA TYR A 232 1.34 34.84 -1.01
C TYR A 232 0.82 35.14 0.39
N ARG A 233 0.37 34.12 1.14
CA ARG A 233 -0.04 34.30 2.55
C ARG A 233 1.15 34.71 3.41
N LEU A 234 2.27 33.99 3.29
CA LEU A 234 3.50 34.27 4.04
C LEU A 234 4.12 35.62 3.66
N PHE A 235 3.98 36.02 2.39
CA PHE A 235 4.41 37.34 1.93
C PHE A 235 3.64 38.46 2.63
N ALA A 236 2.34 38.29 2.84
CA ALA A 236 1.53 39.24 3.62
C ALA A 236 1.93 39.27 5.11
N GLU A 237 2.36 38.14 5.66
CA GLU A 237 2.85 37.99 7.03
C GLU A 237 4.30 38.52 7.24
N ARG A 238 4.96 38.97 6.17
CA ARG A 238 6.37 39.45 6.14
C ARG A 238 7.41 38.37 6.41
N GLU A 239 7.06 37.10 6.27
CA GLU A 239 8.00 35.98 6.37
C GLU A 239 8.73 35.76 5.04
N TYR A 240 9.55 36.73 4.62
CA TYR A 240 10.17 36.74 3.28
C TYR A 240 11.16 35.59 3.03
N GLU A 241 11.81 35.07 4.07
CA GLU A 241 12.73 33.93 3.94
C GLU A 241 12.00 32.67 3.48
N ARG A 242 10.90 32.32 4.14
CA ARG A 242 10.07 31.16 3.74
C ARG A 242 9.47 31.33 2.35
N VAL A 243 9.13 32.56 1.96
CA VAL A 243 8.65 32.84 0.60
C VAL A 243 9.72 32.52 -0.45
N ILE A 244 10.98 32.86 -0.19
CA ILE A 244 12.10 32.54 -1.09
C ILE A 244 12.25 31.02 -1.24
N ASP A 245 12.17 30.27 -0.14
CA ASP A 245 12.27 28.81 -0.16
C ASP A 245 11.14 28.16 -0.99
N LEU A 246 9.90 28.61 -0.79
CA LEU A 246 8.75 28.13 -1.58
C LEU A 246 8.86 28.52 -3.06
N CYS A 247 9.37 29.72 -3.37
CA CYS A 247 9.67 30.11 -4.74
C CYS A 247 10.76 29.22 -5.37
N ASP A 248 11.77 28.84 -4.61
CA ASP A 248 12.83 27.94 -5.07
C ASP A 248 12.31 26.50 -5.30
N GLU A 249 11.38 26.01 -4.46
CA GLU A 249 10.65 24.74 -4.70
C GLU A 249 9.90 24.81 -6.04
N VAL A 250 9.14 25.89 -6.29
CA VAL A 250 8.39 26.04 -7.55
C VAL A 250 9.32 26.17 -8.76
N LEU A 251 10.43 26.92 -8.65
CA LEU A 251 11.40 27.06 -9.73
C LEU A 251 12.16 25.77 -10.04
N SER A 252 12.28 24.86 -9.07
CA SER A 252 12.82 23.52 -9.32
C SER A 252 11.89 22.65 -10.18
N LEU A 253 10.57 22.85 -10.04
CA LEU A 253 9.54 22.15 -10.80
C LEU A 253 9.32 22.79 -12.19
N ASP A 254 9.24 24.12 -12.23
CA ASP A 254 9.09 24.91 -13.45
C ASP A 254 10.08 26.09 -13.48
N PRO A 255 11.27 25.89 -14.09
CA PRO A 255 12.24 26.96 -14.22
C PRO A 255 11.80 28.12 -15.12
N ALA A 256 10.80 27.95 -16.00
CA ALA A 256 10.46 28.94 -17.02
C ALA A 256 9.61 30.09 -16.50
N ARG A 257 8.97 29.94 -15.32
CA ARG A 257 8.09 30.95 -14.73
C ARG A 257 8.80 32.24 -14.34
N GLN A 258 8.43 33.35 -14.98
CA GLN A 258 8.99 34.67 -14.71
C GLN A 258 8.38 35.33 -13.46
N ASP A 259 7.10 35.11 -13.22
CA ASP A 259 6.35 35.62 -12.05
C ASP A 259 6.95 35.15 -10.72
N VAL A 260 7.30 33.87 -10.62
CA VAL A 260 7.93 33.30 -9.41
C VAL A 260 9.33 33.86 -9.20
N ARG A 261 10.11 34.07 -10.27
CA ARG A 261 11.43 34.74 -10.17
C ARG A 261 11.29 36.18 -9.70
N ALA A 262 10.27 36.90 -10.16
CA ALA A 262 10.01 38.27 -9.74
C ALA A 262 9.64 38.30 -8.25
N LEU A 263 8.72 37.43 -7.81
CA LEU A 263 8.33 37.32 -6.40
C LEU A 263 9.50 36.96 -5.48
N ARG A 264 10.36 36.02 -5.91
CA ARG A 264 11.59 35.65 -5.18
C ARG A 264 12.53 36.84 -5.02
N ARG A 265 12.74 37.61 -6.10
CA ARG A 265 13.60 38.79 -6.08
C ARG A 265 13.04 39.86 -5.16
N GLU A 266 11.76 40.20 -5.30
CA GLU A 266 11.07 41.18 -4.46
C GLU A 266 11.13 40.79 -2.98
N SER A 267 10.90 39.51 -2.67
CA SER A 267 11.01 39.00 -1.30
C SER A 267 12.44 39.11 -0.76
N GLY A 268 13.46 38.85 -1.60
CA GLY A 268 14.86 39.03 -1.23
C GLY A 268 15.23 40.49 -0.94
N ASP A 269 14.77 41.42 -1.79
CA ASP A 269 14.99 42.85 -1.63
C ASP A 269 14.32 43.36 -0.33
N LEU A 270 13.08 42.93 -0.05
CA LEU A 270 12.37 43.27 1.18
C LEU A 270 13.01 42.65 2.43
N ARG A 271 13.42 41.38 2.38
CA ARG A 271 14.14 40.73 3.48
C ARG A 271 15.36 41.54 3.88
N HIS A 272 16.20 41.88 2.89
CA HIS A 272 17.41 42.66 3.13
C HIS A 272 17.11 44.05 3.69
N LEU A 273 16.10 44.74 3.17
CA LEU A 273 15.66 46.03 3.69
C LEU A 273 15.31 45.95 5.18
N TYR A 274 14.45 45.00 5.58
CA TYR A 274 14.04 44.86 6.97
C TYR A 274 15.17 44.41 7.89
N GLU A 275 16.06 43.54 7.40
CA GLU A 275 17.26 43.11 8.14
C GLU A 275 18.21 44.28 8.40
N VAL A 276 18.44 45.14 7.40
CA VAL A 276 19.24 46.36 7.56
C VAL A 276 18.61 47.32 8.56
N LEU A 277 17.29 47.51 8.51
CA LEU A 277 16.58 48.37 9.47
C LEU A 277 16.67 47.83 10.90
N ALA A 278 16.43 46.53 11.09
CA ALA A 278 16.52 45.89 12.40
C ALA A 278 17.94 45.93 12.96
N SER A 279 18.93 45.60 12.12
CA SER A 279 20.35 45.68 12.49
C SER A 279 20.77 47.11 12.83
N GLY A 280 20.28 48.11 12.09
CA GLY A 280 20.53 49.51 12.37
C GLY A 280 19.98 49.96 13.72
N MET A 281 18.74 49.55 14.05
CA MET A 281 18.14 49.83 15.35
C MET A 281 18.94 49.19 16.49
N GLN A 282 19.24 47.89 16.40
CA GLN A 282 20.04 47.19 17.41
C GLN A 282 21.44 47.79 17.55
N THR A 283 22.09 48.12 16.43
CA THR A 283 23.41 48.75 16.46
C THR A 283 23.36 50.10 17.16
N SER A 284 22.31 50.90 16.93
CA SER A 284 22.12 52.18 17.63
C SER A 284 21.95 51.98 19.13
N GLU A 285 21.09 51.05 19.56
CA GLU A 285 20.88 50.73 20.98
C GLU A 285 22.16 50.24 21.66
N GLU A 286 22.90 49.35 21.03
CA GLU A 286 24.16 48.84 21.57
C GLU A 286 25.26 49.91 21.56
N TRP A 287 25.28 50.80 20.56
CA TRP A 287 26.17 51.94 20.55
C TRP A 287 25.88 52.91 21.70
N GLU A 288 24.60 53.20 21.96
CA GLU A 288 24.19 54.01 23.11
C GLU A 288 24.59 53.36 24.43
N ARG A 289 24.35 52.05 24.59
CA ARG A 289 24.75 51.29 25.79
C ARG A 289 26.26 51.32 26.03
N THR A 290 27.05 51.09 24.99
CA THR A 290 28.51 51.10 25.09
C THR A 290 29.04 52.50 25.40
N PHE A 291 28.43 53.53 24.83
CA PHE A 291 28.79 54.92 25.12
C PHE A 291 28.45 55.32 26.56
N ILE A 292 27.26 54.95 27.06
CA ILE A 292 26.89 55.16 28.47
C ILE A 292 27.85 54.42 29.39
N ALA A 293 28.17 53.16 29.11
CA ALA A 293 29.12 52.39 29.90
C ALA A 293 30.53 53.01 29.91
N GLN A 294 30.96 53.60 28.78
CA GLN A 294 32.22 54.33 28.70
C GLN A 294 32.22 55.60 29.56
N LEU A 295 31.12 56.38 29.53
CA LEU A 295 30.95 57.56 30.37
C LEU A 295 30.89 57.20 31.86
N GLU A 296 30.17 56.12 32.21
CA GLU A 296 30.11 55.58 33.57
C GLU A 296 31.50 55.18 34.07
N ALA A 297 32.35 54.63 33.20
CA ALA A 297 33.73 54.27 33.56
C ALA A 297 34.66 55.48 33.73
N GLU A 298 34.33 56.64 33.16
CA GLU A 298 35.09 57.88 33.33
C GLU A 298 34.79 58.55 34.69
N ILE A 299 33.62 58.29 35.28
CA ILE A 299 33.25 58.81 36.59
C ILE A 299 34.08 58.08 37.65
N PRO A 300 34.99 58.76 38.38
CA PRO A 300 35.64 58.16 39.53
C PRO A 300 34.58 57.98 40.63
N TYR A 301 34.21 56.73 40.89
CA TYR A 301 33.31 56.41 41.98
C TYR A 301 33.97 56.77 43.32
N THR A 302 33.41 57.76 44.03
CA THR A 302 33.92 58.21 45.35
C THR A 302 33.36 57.38 46.49
N GLU A 303 32.20 56.76 46.29
CA GLU A 303 31.57 55.87 47.25
C GLU A 303 32.24 54.49 47.19
N ILE A 304 32.57 53.94 48.36
CA ILE A 304 33.29 52.66 48.50
C ILE A 304 32.43 51.50 47.98
N PHE A 305 31.10 51.66 47.97
CA PHE A 305 30.17 50.59 47.60
C PHE A 305 29.00 51.11 46.75
N ASN A 306 28.98 50.74 45.47
CA ASN A 306 27.86 50.99 44.56
C ASN A 306 27.20 49.67 44.17
N PHE A 307 25.92 49.51 44.52
CA PHE A 307 25.16 48.34 44.09
C PHE A 307 24.94 48.36 42.57
N PRO A 308 25.14 47.24 41.87
CA PRO A 308 24.85 47.15 40.44
C PRO A 308 23.35 47.36 40.17
N THR A 309 23.04 47.84 38.97
CA THR A 309 21.65 47.99 38.54
C THR A 309 20.93 46.63 38.51
N ARG A 310 19.60 46.64 38.63
CA ARG A 310 18.77 45.43 38.59
C ARG A 310 19.06 44.56 37.37
N GLU A 311 19.31 45.16 36.22
CA GLU A 311 19.62 44.43 34.98
C GLU A 311 20.98 43.73 35.04
N ALA A 312 22.00 44.42 35.57
CA ALA A 312 23.31 43.83 35.82
C ALA A 312 23.20 42.69 36.85
N TRP A 313 22.40 42.86 37.90
CA TRP A 313 22.16 41.83 38.91
C TRP A 313 21.41 40.61 38.37
N LEU A 314 20.41 40.80 37.51
CA LEU A 314 19.72 39.72 36.78
C LEU A 314 20.61 39.01 35.76
N ARG A 315 21.69 39.65 35.29
CA ARG A 315 22.67 39.02 34.41
C ARG A 315 23.64 38.14 35.22
N ILE A 316 24.11 38.65 36.36
CA ILE A 316 25.06 37.95 37.25
C ILE A 316 24.39 36.73 37.90
N THR A 317 23.19 36.89 38.45
CA THR A 317 22.42 35.78 39.05
C THR A 317 22.09 34.66 38.07
N ARG A 318 21.96 34.96 36.77
CA ARG A 318 21.78 33.94 35.73
C ARG A 318 23.05 33.14 35.43
N GLN A 319 24.22 33.62 35.82
CA GLN A 319 25.48 32.89 35.67
C GLN A 319 25.74 31.93 36.82
N GLU A 320 25.17 32.18 38.00
CA GLU A 320 25.22 31.25 39.12
C GLU A 320 24.29 30.06 38.84
N GLN A 321 24.89 28.94 38.41
CA GLN A 321 24.16 27.69 38.25
C GLN A 321 23.76 27.15 39.63
N SER A 322 22.47 26.89 39.81
CA SER A 322 21.96 26.22 41.02
C SER A 322 22.63 24.85 41.20
N LEU A 323 22.75 24.38 42.45
CA LEU A 323 23.24 23.03 42.77
C LEU A 323 22.49 21.96 41.96
N GLU A 324 21.19 22.15 41.75
CA GLU A 324 20.35 21.24 40.99
C GLU A 324 20.73 21.20 39.49
N ASP A 325 21.05 22.34 38.88
CA ASP A 325 21.51 22.42 37.50
C ASP A 325 22.88 21.75 37.33
N ARG A 326 23.77 21.93 38.31
CA ARG A 326 25.09 21.29 38.33
C ARG A 326 24.98 19.77 38.47
N LEU A 327 24.05 19.28 39.28
CA LEU A 327 23.82 17.84 39.45
C LEU A 327 23.14 17.22 38.22
N GLN A 328 22.14 17.90 37.61
CA GLN A 328 21.56 17.46 36.34
C GLN A 328 22.57 17.40 35.19
N ALA A 329 23.60 18.26 35.22
CA ALA A 329 24.70 18.21 34.26
C ALA A 329 25.62 16.99 34.47
N VAL A 330 25.77 16.53 35.71
CA VAL A 330 26.63 15.38 36.10
C VAL A 330 25.89 14.03 35.99
N GLU A 331 24.56 14.02 35.94
CA GLU A 331 23.77 12.79 35.80
C GLU A 331 24.11 11.98 34.54
N THR A 332 24.35 10.68 34.74
CA THR A 332 24.64 9.76 33.63
C THR A 332 23.39 9.52 32.75
N VAL A 333 23.61 9.24 31.46
CA VAL A 333 22.55 9.00 30.46
C VAL A 333 21.53 7.93 30.91
N GLN A 334 22.00 6.92 31.66
CA GLN A 334 21.17 5.85 32.19
C GLN A 334 20.20 6.35 33.28
N GLN A 335 20.67 7.21 34.19
CA GLN A 335 19.84 7.77 35.26
C GLN A 335 18.76 8.70 34.72
N LYS A 336 19.09 9.52 33.71
CA LYS A 336 18.11 10.36 33.00
C LYS A 336 17.01 9.53 32.34
N THR A 337 17.40 8.42 31.71
CA THR A 337 16.46 7.49 31.06
C THR A 337 15.52 6.86 32.09
N ILE A 338 16.04 6.39 33.23
CA ILE A 338 15.22 5.81 34.29
C ILE A 338 14.26 6.86 34.88
N ARG A 339 14.72 8.09 35.11
CA ARG A 339 13.85 9.17 35.61
C ARG A 339 12.76 9.56 34.61
N SER A 340 13.06 9.58 33.31
CA SER A 340 12.02 9.79 32.29
C SER A 340 10.98 8.67 32.27
N ARG A 341 11.39 7.43 32.57
CA ARG A 341 10.49 6.27 32.66
C ARG A 341 9.63 6.31 33.92
N LEU A 342 10.17 6.76 35.06
CA LEU A 342 9.41 6.99 36.29
C LEU A 342 8.34 8.09 36.15
N ARG A 343 8.55 9.06 35.25
CA ARG A 343 7.57 10.11 34.94
C ARG A 343 6.49 9.66 33.95
N MET A 344 6.56 8.45 33.40
CA MET A 344 5.50 7.92 32.53
C MET A 344 4.22 7.72 33.34
N ARG A 345 3.08 8.12 32.76
CA ARG A 345 1.76 7.99 33.38
C ARG A 345 1.22 6.58 33.21
N VAL A 346 0.74 6.00 34.29
CA VAL A 346 0.10 4.69 34.28
C VAL A 346 -1.43 4.87 34.26
N ALA A 347 -2.10 4.18 33.33
CA ALA A 347 -3.52 4.38 33.05
C ALA A 347 -4.43 3.96 34.22
N SER A 348 -4.18 2.79 34.83
CA SER A 348 -4.88 2.32 36.03
C SER A 348 -4.10 1.18 36.66
N VAL A 349 -3.87 1.23 37.98
CA VAL A 349 -3.28 0.12 38.77
C VAL A 349 -4.13 -0.12 40.02
N GLU A 350 -4.38 -1.39 40.34
CA GLU A 350 -5.16 -1.82 41.50
C GLU A 350 -4.52 -3.10 42.06
N PHE A 351 -4.19 -3.13 43.34
CA PHE A 351 -3.58 -4.29 44.01
C PHE A 351 -4.45 -4.71 45.20
N GLN A 352 -5.01 -5.93 45.15
CA GLN A 352 -5.85 -6.50 46.21
C GLN A 352 -5.09 -7.62 46.93
N ASP A 353 -4.36 -7.28 48.00
CA ASP A 353 -3.63 -8.24 48.84
C ASP A 353 -2.59 -9.09 48.08
N GLU A 354 -1.85 -8.46 47.16
CA GLU A 354 -0.79 -9.15 46.41
C GLU A 354 0.54 -9.13 47.17
N PRO A 355 1.36 -10.20 47.09
CA PRO A 355 2.69 -10.22 47.68
C PRO A 355 3.59 -9.14 47.08
N PHE A 356 4.38 -8.47 47.92
CA PHE A 356 5.25 -7.36 47.51
C PHE A 356 6.19 -7.70 46.34
N ASP A 357 6.75 -8.92 46.30
CA ASP A 357 7.61 -9.36 45.19
C ASP A 357 6.88 -9.36 43.84
N GLN A 358 5.61 -9.77 43.81
CA GLN A 358 4.79 -9.79 42.59
C GLN A 358 4.45 -8.37 42.12
N VAL A 359 4.24 -7.44 43.07
CA VAL A 359 4.00 -6.02 42.76
C VAL A 359 5.25 -5.38 42.16
N VAL A 360 6.44 -5.68 42.69
CA VAL A 360 7.71 -5.17 42.15
C VAL A 360 7.99 -5.74 40.76
N ASP A 361 7.76 -7.03 40.54
CA ASP A 361 7.88 -7.66 39.22
C ASP A 361 6.90 -7.05 38.20
N PHE A 362 5.66 -6.78 38.61
CA PHE A 362 4.67 -6.10 37.76
C PHE A 362 5.10 -4.67 37.39
N LEU A 363 5.63 -3.92 38.34
CA LEU A 363 6.15 -2.57 38.09
C LEU A 363 7.42 -2.61 37.22
N GLN A 364 8.23 -3.66 37.32
CA GLN A 364 9.38 -3.91 36.45
C GLN A 364 8.94 -4.18 35.00
N ASP A 365 7.95 -5.05 34.80
CA ASP A 365 7.41 -5.38 33.47
C ASP A 365 6.76 -4.17 32.79
N LEU A 366 6.06 -3.34 33.55
CA LEU A 366 5.40 -2.14 33.03
C LEU A 366 6.40 -1.04 32.66
N SER A 367 7.44 -0.84 33.47
CA SER A 367 8.36 0.31 33.34
C SER A 367 9.66 -0.02 32.62
N GLY A 368 10.03 -1.29 32.53
CA GLY A 368 11.33 -1.74 32.02
C GLY A 368 12.52 -1.25 32.86
N ILE A 369 12.29 -0.92 34.14
CA ILE A 369 13.31 -0.50 35.10
C ILE A 369 13.64 -1.66 36.03
N ASN A 370 14.93 -1.85 36.35
CA ASN A 370 15.34 -2.87 37.30
C ASN A 370 15.18 -2.36 38.74
N PHE A 371 14.34 -3.05 39.53
CA PHE A 371 14.15 -2.79 40.95
C PHE A 371 14.92 -3.83 41.76
N VAL A 372 15.76 -3.37 42.69
CA VAL A 372 16.59 -4.23 43.53
C VAL A 372 16.26 -3.98 44.99
N LEU A 373 15.76 -5.02 45.66
CA LEU A 373 15.53 -5.00 47.09
C LEU A 373 16.85 -5.13 47.87
N THR A 374 17.08 -4.24 48.81
CA THR A 374 18.20 -4.32 49.75
C THR A 374 18.05 -5.54 50.68
N LYS A 375 19.17 -6.04 51.22
CA LYS A 375 19.15 -7.19 52.14
C LYS A 375 18.26 -6.92 53.37
N GLU A 376 18.32 -5.70 53.90
CA GLU A 376 17.53 -5.26 55.05
C GLU A 376 16.04 -5.15 54.73
N ALA A 377 15.66 -4.76 53.50
CA ALA A 377 14.27 -4.82 53.05
C ALA A 377 13.75 -6.25 52.96
N ARG A 378 14.57 -7.19 52.48
CA ARG A 378 14.19 -8.62 52.41
C ARG A 378 13.99 -9.21 53.81
N ASP A 379 14.91 -8.92 54.72
CA ASP A 379 14.81 -9.38 56.11
C ASP A 379 13.57 -8.80 56.82
N ALA A 380 13.16 -7.56 56.49
CA ALA A 380 11.94 -6.92 57.01
C ALA A 380 10.65 -7.49 56.39
N LEU A 381 10.65 -7.82 55.10
CA LEU A 381 9.52 -8.43 54.39
C LEU A 381 9.27 -9.89 54.82
N GLU A 382 10.32 -10.65 55.16
CA GLU A 382 10.19 -12.01 55.71
C GLU A 382 9.62 -12.04 57.14
N GLY A 383 9.71 -10.93 57.88
CA GLY A 383 9.19 -10.79 59.26
C GLY A 383 7.77 -10.22 59.38
N GLY A 384 7.18 -9.69 58.30
CA GLY A 384 5.88 -9.02 58.29
C GLY A 384 4.85 -9.65 57.33
N ASP A 385 3.60 -9.18 57.39
CA ASP A 385 2.55 -9.58 56.44
C ASP A 385 2.76 -8.78 55.14
N GLY A 386 3.64 -9.29 54.27
CA GLY A 386 4.13 -8.63 53.05
C GLY A 386 3.12 -8.47 51.91
N THR A 387 1.85 -8.21 52.23
CA THR A 387 0.76 -7.97 51.26
C THR A 387 0.52 -6.49 51.07
N VAL A 388 0.56 -6.02 49.82
CA VAL A 388 0.29 -4.62 49.47
C VAL A 388 -1.20 -4.45 49.14
N ARG A 389 -1.83 -3.46 49.77
CA ARG A 389 -3.18 -3.00 49.42
C ARG A 389 -3.10 -1.62 48.76
N LEU A 390 -3.38 -1.56 47.46
CA LEU A 390 -3.50 -0.29 46.74
C LEU A 390 -4.89 -0.18 46.12
N ALA A 391 -5.68 0.79 46.60
CA ALA A 391 -6.94 1.16 45.95
C ALA A 391 -6.69 1.65 44.52
N ARG A 392 -7.67 1.47 43.61
CA ARG A 392 -7.50 1.84 42.19
C ARG A 392 -7.00 3.28 42.03
N VAL A 393 -5.80 3.43 41.46
CA VAL A 393 -5.18 4.71 41.12
C VAL A 393 -5.22 4.88 39.60
N THR A 394 -5.75 6.01 39.11
CA THR A 394 -5.88 6.33 37.68
C THR A 394 -5.06 7.55 37.29
N ASP A 395 -4.32 7.48 36.18
CA ASP A 395 -3.57 8.61 35.57
C ASP A 395 -2.55 9.29 36.52
N LEU A 396 -1.80 8.49 37.28
CA LEU A 396 -0.66 8.97 38.06
C LEU A 396 0.68 8.60 37.41
N PRO A 397 1.73 9.44 37.57
CA PRO A 397 3.08 9.06 37.18
C PRO A 397 3.53 7.85 38.01
N LEU A 398 4.29 6.96 37.39
CA LEU A 398 4.80 5.73 38.02
C LEU A 398 5.57 6.02 39.31
N GLU A 399 6.29 7.14 39.38
CA GLU A 399 6.94 7.66 40.60
C GLU A 399 5.98 7.78 41.79
N ASN A 400 4.81 8.36 41.58
CA ASN A 400 3.82 8.53 42.65
C ASN A 400 3.17 7.19 43.03
N VAL A 401 2.94 6.32 42.05
CA VAL A 401 2.40 4.98 42.30
C VAL A 401 3.40 4.16 43.13
N LEU A 402 4.69 4.23 42.80
CA LEU A 402 5.77 3.58 43.55
C LEU A 402 5.83 4.12 44.98
N ASN A 403 5.80 5.44 45.17
CA ASN A 403 5.78 6.03 46.51
C ASN A 403 4.58 5.57 47.35
N LEU A 404 3.38 5.47 46.76
CA LEU A 404 2.19 4.97 47.45
C LEU A 404 2.31 3.48 47.83
N VAL A 405 2.89 2.66 46.95
CA VAL A 405 3.15 1.23 47.24
C VAL A 405 4.15 1.09 48.39
N LEU A 406 5.21 1.90 48.40
CA LEU A 406 6.27 1.81 49.41
C LEU A 406 5.84 2.38 50.78
N GLN A 407 4.97 3.39 50.81
CA GLN A 407 4.38 3.94 52.04
C GLN A 407 3.29 3.05 52.65
N GLY A 408 2.65 2.19 51.84
CA GLY A 408 1.61 1.27 52.30
C GLY A 408 2.13 0.09 53.14
N ASN A 409 3.45 -0.09 53.23
CA ASN A 409 4.09 -1.17 53.97
C ASN A 409 4.55 -0.72 55.35
N ASP A 410 4.55 -1.65 56.32
CA ASP A 410 5.07 -1.45 57.67
C ASP A 410 6.25 -2.42 57.90
N PRO A 411 7.51 -1.95 57.96
CA PRO A 411 7.98 -0.56 57.98
C PRO A 411 7.93 0.16 56.61
N PRO A 412 7.86 1.51 56.59
CA PRO A 412 7.84 2.27 55.34
C PRO A 412 9.16 2.10 54.57
N PHE A 413 9.04 1.84 53.28
CA PHE A 413 10.18 1.77 52.37
C PHE A 413 10.33 3.07 51.56
N SER A 414 11.54 3.34 51.11
CA SER A 414 11.88 4.42 50.18
C SER A 414 12.63 3.84 48.97
N TYR A 415 12.89 4.64 47.94
CA TYR A 415 13.73 4.26 46.82
C TYR A 415 14.83 5.27 46.52
N VAL A 416 16.01 4.79 46.13
CA VAL A 416 17.13 5.63 45.68
C VAL A 416 17.70 5.08 44.38
N LEU A 417 18.06 5.97 43.46
CA LEU A 417 18.59 5.61 42.15
C LEU A 417 20.12 5.53 42.20
N ARG A 418 20.67 4.32 42.33
CA ARG A 418 22.12 4.08 42.32
C ARG A 418 22.51 3.12 41.20
N SER A 419 23.65 3.38 40.56
CA SER A 419 24.27 2.46 39.59
C SER A 419 23.35 1.99 38.45
N GLY A 420 22.41 2.83 38.01
CA GLY A 420 21.48 2.51 36.92
C GLY A 420 20.33 1.56 37.30
N ALA A 421 20.05 1.37 38.60
CA ALA A 421 18.89 0.63 39.09
C ALA A 421 18.22 1.40 40.24
N ILE A 422 16.97 1.04 40.55
CA ILE A 422 16.24 1.58 41.69
C ILE A 422 16.43 0.63 42.87
N LEU A 423 17.06 1.11 43.94
CA LEU A 423 17.23 0.36 45.18
C LEU A 423 16.07 0.66 46.13
N ILE A 424 15.41 -0.38 46.64
CA ILE A 424 14.31 -0.27 47.60
C ILE A 424 14.80 -0.74 48.98
N GLY A 425 14.55 0.06 50.01
CA GLY A 425 15.09 -0.14 51.36
C GLY A 425 14.27 0.57 52.43
N PRO A 426 14.41 0.20 53.71
CA PRO A 426 13.82 0.96 54.82
C PRO A 426 14.30 2.41 54.79
N VAL A 427 13.46 3.35 55.21
CA VAL A 427 13.80 4.80 55.24
C VAL A 427 15.11 5.06 55.99
N ASP A 428 15.35 4.34 57.10
CA ASP A 428 16.56 4.50 57.93
C ASP A 428 17.85 3.99 57.27
N SER A 429 17.73 3.06 56.32
CA SER A 429 18.86 2.44 55.62
C SER A 429 19.26 3.22 54.36
N LEU A 430 18.27 3.81 53.69
CA LEU A 430 18.46 4.59 52.48
C LEU A 430 18.91 6.00 52.80
N ARG A 431 20.20 6.15 53.14
CA ARG A 431 20.82 7.49 53.23
C ARG A 431 20.88 8.13 51.85
N ASN A 432 20.30 9.33 51.75
CA ASN A 432 20.49 10.23 50.62
C ASN A 432 21.99 10.56 50.49
N ASP A 433 22.45 10.77 49.25
CA ASP A 433 23.81 11.24 49.03
C ASP A 433 23.92 12.66 49.61
N LEU A 434 24.75 12.81 50.65
CA LEU A 434 25.03 14.10 51.27
C LEU A 434 25.99 14.86 50.37
N PHE A 435 25.58 16.04 49.91
CA PHE A 435 26.44 16.93 49.14
C PHE A 435 27.10 17.94 50.08
N LEU A 436 28.40 18.12 49.94
CA LEU A 436 29.14 19.15 50.65
C LEU A 436 29.12 20.42 49.80
N GLU A 437 28.41 21.44 50.26
CA GLU A 437 28.43 22.76 49.70
C GLU A 437 29.38 23.65 50.50
N PHE A 438 30.21 24.40 49.78
CA PHE A 438 31.22 25.26 50.36
C PHE A 438 30.79 26.72 50.17
N TYR A 439 30.44 27.37 51.26
CA TYR A 439 30.17 28.80 51.29
C TYR A 439 31.40 29.54 51.78
N GLU A 440 31.82 30.57 51.05
CA GLU A 440 32.91 31.43 51.50
C GLU A 440 32.36 32.48 52.47
N VAL A 441 32.69 32.33 53.75
CA VAL A 441 32.27 33.26 54.84
C VAL A 441 33.46 33.99 55.42
N SER A 442 34.57 34.03 54.67
CA SER A 442 35.80 34.69 55.06
C SER A 442 35.59 36.17 55.35
N ASP A 443 34.67 36.82 54.64
CA ASP A 443 34.37 38.25 54.81
C ASP A 443 33.62 38.55 56.12
N ILE A 444 32.88 37.58 56.64
CA ILE A 444 32.09 37.73 57.88
C ILE A 444 32.91 37.32 59.11
N THR A 445 33.82 36.35 58.93
CA THR A 445 34.56 35.71 60.04
C THR A 445 36.00 36.21 60.20
N LYS A 446 36.58 36.89 59.20
CA LYS A 446 37.92 37.46 59.33
C LYS A 446 37.82 38.88 59.82
N ASP A 447 38.60 39.19 60.85
CA ASP A 447 38.83 40.57 61.27
C ASP A 447 39.46 41.34 60.10
N HIS A 448 38.80 42.41 59.68
CA HIS A 448 39.40 43.32 58.71
C HIS A 448 40.67 43.92 59.34
N PRO A 449 41.84 43.82 58.69
CA PRO A 449 43.04 44.42 59.24
C PRO A 449 42.85 45.93 59.25
N ASP A 450 42.84 46.52 60.45
CA ASP A 450 42.67 47.95 60.59
C ASP A 450 43.94 48.65 60.07
N PHE A 451 43.85 49.17 58.85
CA PHE A 451 44.95 49.87 58.22
C PHE A 451 45.05 51.25 58.85
N ARG A 452 45.94 51.40 59.85
CA ARG A 452 46.27 52.75 60.36
C ARG A 452 46.66 53.63 59.19
N ALA A 453 45.93 54.73 59.02
CA ALA A 453 46.27 55.74 58.03
C ALA A 453 47.74 56.13 58.21
N PRO A 454 48.54 56.17 57.12
CA PRO A 454 49.87 56.75 57.17
C PRO A 454 49.76 58.15 57.77
N ARG A 455 50.64 58.50 58.71
CA ARG A 455 50.71 59.87 59.22
C ARG A 455 50.96 60.79 58.03
N LEU A 456 49.91 61.49 57.56
CA LEU A 456 50.00 62.57 56.60
C LEU A 456 50.68 63.74 57.31
N ALA A 457 52.00 63.67 57.46
CA ALA A 457 52.77 64.86 57.72
C ALA A 457 52.66 65.71 56.46
N LEU A 458 51.82 66.75 56.49
CA LEU A 458 51.94 67.82 55.52
C LEU A 458 53.35 68.37 55.70
N GLN A 459 54.25 68.00 54.81
CA GLN A 459 55.59 68.59 54.78
C GLN A 459 55.39 70.00 54.23
N SER A 460 54.93 70.91 55.10
CA SER A 460 55.04 72.33 54.86
C SER A 460 56.52 72.59 54.69
N SER A 461 56.93 72.86 53.45
CA SER A 461 58.25 73.41 53.14
C SER A 461 58.38 74.73 53.89
N GLN A 462 58.90 74.67 55.11
CA GLN A 462 59.20 75.80 55.96
C GLN A 462 60.63 76.24 55.63
N ASP A 463 60.76 77.17 54.70
CA ASP A 463 61.78 78.21 54.81
C ASP A 463 61.14 79.39 55.55
N GLY A 464 61.68 79.76 56.72
CA GLY A 464 61.46 81.06 57.35
C GLY A 464 60.73 81.02 58.71
N ASP A 465 61.45 81.46 59.73
CA ASP A 465 61.03 81.70 61.13
C ASP A 465 59.67 82.41 61.30
N ALA A 466 58.88 81.96 62.27
CA ALA A 466 58.41 82.77 63.40
C ALA A 466 57.31 82.02 64.18
N ASP A 467 57.56 81.86 65.49
CA ASP A 467 56.61 81.84 66.61
C ASP A 467 55.11 81.78 66.25
N GLY A 468 54.48 80.63 66.49
CA GLY A 468 53.04 80.47 66.33
C GLY A 468 52.63 79.01 66.44
N GLY A 469 52.10 78.62 67.59
CA GLY A 469 51.68 77.26 67.93
C GLY A 469 50.88 76.59 66.81
N GLY A 470 51.53 75.63 66.13
CA GLY A 470 50.86 74.69 65.24
C GLY A 470 49.99 73.78 66.07
N GLY A 471 48.68 74.03 66.02
CA GLY A 471 47.66 73.14 66.57
C GLY A 471 47.82 71.77 65.95
N LEU A 472 48.36 70.84 66.74
CA LEU A 472 48.21 69.42 66.53
C LEU A 472 46.70 69.15 66.58
N PHE A 473 46.07 68.92 65.43
CA PHE A 473 44.75 68.32 65.36
C PHE A 473 44.87 66.89 65.88
N ASP A 474 44.80 66.75 67.20
CA ASP A 474 44.53 65.51 67.89
C ASP A 474 43.03 65.27 67.77
N LEU A 475 42.65 64.61 66.68
CA LEU A 475 41.28 64.10 66.51
C LEU A 475 41.13 62.93 67.48
N GLY A 476 40.70 63.28 68.69
CA GLY A 476 39.76 62.53 69.50
C GLY A 476 40.13 61.09 69.85
N ASP A 477 40.37 60.91 71.16
CA ASP A 477 40.11 59.71 71.96
C ASP A 477 39.70 58.43 71.22
N GLU A 478 40.56 57.44 71.44
CA GLU A 478 40.35 56.01 71.29
C GLU A 478 39.05 55.58 72.01
N GLU A 479 37.93 55.56 71.30
CA GLU A 479 37.01 54.44 71.45
C GLU A 479 37.47 53.39 70.46
N ASP A 480 38.05 52.30 70.98
CA ASP A 480 38.16 51.04 70.25
C ASP A 480 36.73 50.69 69.77
N THR A 481 36.39 51.08 68.54
CA THR A 481 35.26 50.46 67.85
C THR A 481 35.71 49.04 67.54
N GLN A 482 35.57 48.17 68.53
CA GLN A 482 35.46 46.74 68.29
C GLN A 482 34.22 46.56 67.42
N GLU A 483 34.40 46.67 66.10
CA GLU A 483 33.39 46.22 65.16
C GLU A 483 33.19 44.73 65.40
N THR A 484 31.93 44.37 65.61
CA THR A 484 31.46 43.02 65.91
C THR A 484 31.77 42.09 64.74
N THR A 485 32.93 41.45 64.75
CA THR A 485 33.10 40.21 63.99
C THR A 485 32.26 39.12 64.66
N LEU A 486 31.45 38.44 63.85
CA LEU A 486 30.63 37.34 64.35
C LEU A 486 31.57 36.16 64.56
N ASP A 487 31.72 35.72 65.81
CA ASP A 487 32.56 34.57 66.13
C ASP A 487 32.12 33.36 65.28
N SER A 488 33.10 32.61 64.78
CA SER A 488 32.86 31.49 63.86
C SER A 488 31.90 30.45 64.43
N ASP A 489 31.95 30.25 65.75
CA ASP A 489 31.07 29.34 66.46
C ASP A 489 29.64 29.90 66.59
N LEU A 490 29.51 31.21 66.83
CA LEU A 490 28.21 31.90 66.87
C LEU A 490 27.52 31.90 65.50
N LEU A 491 28.30 32.02 64.42
CA LEU A 491 27.78 31.93 63.06
C LEU A 491 27.18 30.55 62.76
N VAL A 492 27.89 29.49 63.16
CA VAL A 492 27.39 28.11 63.01
C VAL A 492 26.13 27.90 63.84
N GLU A 493 26.07 28.40 65.07
CA GLU A 493 24.89 28.32 65.94
C GLU A 493 23.68 29.08 65.35
N LEU A 494 23.91 30.27 64.79
CA LEU A 494 22.86 31.07 64.15
C LEU A 494 22.33 30.39 62.89
N VAL A 495 23.21 29.78 62.08
CA VAL A 495 22.80 29.02 60.91
C VAL A 495 22.00 27.77 61.30
N ILE A 496 22.43 27.03 62.32
CA ILE A 496 21.71 25.85 62.81
C ILE A 496 20.34 26.24 63.38
N SER A 497 20.26 27.29 64.19
CA SER A 497 18.99 27.77 64.76
C SER A 497 18.04 28.32 63.71
N ALA A 498 18.55 28.97 62.65
CA ALA A 498 17.72 29.42 61.53
C ALA A 498 17.18 28.26 60.67
N LEU A 499 17.94 27.17 60.52
CA LEU A 499 17.57 26.02 59.70
C LEU A 499 16.68 25.01 60.43
N TYR A 500 16.97 24.73 61.70
CA TYR A 500 16.34 23.66 62.47
C TYR A 500 15.49 24.14 63.66
N GLY A 501 15.49 25.45 63.95
CA GLY A 501 14.73 26.00 65.08
C GLY A 501 15.25 25.52 66.44
N ASP A 502 14.37 25.51 67.44
CA ASP A 502 14.69 25.13 68.84
C ASP A 502 14.80 23.60 69.04
N ASP A 503 14.48 22.81 68.02
CA ASP A 503 14.49 21.34 68.06
C ASP A 503 15.91 20.74 67.96
N GLY A 504 16.91 21.58 67.65
CA GLY A 504 18.30 21.17 67.55
C GLY A 504 18.60 20.27 66.35
N GLU A 505 19.88 20.08 66.07
CA GLU A 505 20.34 19.42 64.86
C GLU A 505 20.15 17.88 64.92
N PRO A 506 19.61 17.24 63.86
CA PRO A 506 19.33 15.80 63.87
C PRO A 506 20.58 14.90 63.93
N ASP A 507 21.74 15.34 63.44
CA ASP A 507 22.96 14.49 63.30
C ASP A 507 24.28 15.14 63.79
N GLY A 508 24.25 16.37 64.31
CA GLY A 508 25.42 17.06 64.91
C GLY A 508 26.62 17.34 63.99
N GLU A 509 26.48 17.26 62.67
CA GLU A 509 27.56 17.48 61.69
C GLU A 509 27.14 18.14 60.35
N SER A 510 25.98 18.79 60.30
CA SER A 510 25.38 19.40 59.10
C SER A 510 26.13 20.64 58.65
N VAL A 511 26.67 21.43 59.57
CA VAL A 511 27.37 22.67 59.24
C VAL A 511 28.69 22.73 60.01
N LYS A 512 29.81 22.86 59.29
CA LYS A 512 31.15 23.01 59.90
C LYS A 512 31.86 24.22 59.31
N TYR A 513 32.47 25.03 60.16
CA TYR A 513 33.38 26.08 59.73
C TYR A 513 34.81 25.54 59.61
N GLN A 514 35.47 25.82 58.49
CA GLN A 514 36.88 25.50 58.28
C GLN A 514 37.56 26.58 57.44
N ASN A 515 38.56 27.26 58.01
CA ASN A 515 39.45 28.21 57.32
C ASN A 515 38.71 29.25 56.45
N GLY A 516 37.70 29.94 57.01
CA GLY A 516 36.95 30.97 56.29
C GLY A 516 35.93 30.43 55.28
N LYS A 517 35.62 29.13 55.34
CA LYS A 517 34.55 28.49 54.58
C LYS A 517 33.59 27.77 55.51
N LEU A 518 32.31 27.89 55.23
CA LEU A 518 31.25 27.13 55.87
C LEU A 518 30.92 25.95 54.96
N VAL A 519 31.13 24.76 55.49
CA VAL A 519 30.87 23.49 54.82
C VAL A 519 29.50 23.03 55.30
N ALA A 520 28.50 23.15 54.44
CA ALA A 520 27.16 22.66 54.70
C ALA A 520 26.98 21.29 54.03
N ARG A 521 26.47 20.32 54.78
CA ARG A 521 25.95 19.07 54.25
C ARG A 521 24.50 19.30 53.88
N THR A 522 24.24 19.35 52.59
CA THR A 522 22.89 19.52 52.05
C THR A 522 22.41 18.23 51.40
N THR A 523 21.11 17.99 51.50
CA THR A 523 20.39 16.92 50.79
C THR A 523 19.44 17.58 49.80
N LEU A 524 19.32 17.01 48.60
CA LEU A 524 18.35 17.46 47.60
C LEU A 524 16.90 17.24 48.06
#